data_AF-A0A537Z5S7-F1
#
_entry.id   AF-A0A537Z5S7-F1
#
_cell.length_a   1.000
_cell.length_b   1.000
_cell.length_c   1.000
_cell.angle_alpha   90.00
_cell.angle_beta   90.00
_cell.angle_gamma   90.00
#
_symmetry.space_group_name_H-M   'P 1'
#
loop_
_entity.id
_entity.type
_entity.pdbx_description
1 polymer ?
#
loop_
_entity_poly.entity_id
_entity_poly.type
_entity_poly.pdbx_seq_one_letter_code
_entity_poly.pdbx_strand_id
1 'polypeptide(L)'
;MLQRLARTMYRRRRRVVIVWIAVLIGTFAIANAAGGAFHTNFKLPGSESQAAFDLLKRSGFRERTGVQAQIVFDAKQGVDDSAVRAAVERLFQRVGREVTRVGVVSPYSPEGARQIGHGGHIAYAEVNLADRSQEGYKHAGDQIEALAGRVHVSGVHVALGSDIFAHTNPGGASEAVGVLAAMAILLVAFGSLLAMGLPIMTALFGIGTGAALVLIVRNVVDMPDFTMAAVAMVGIGVGIDYALFIVTRYREALRAGL
;
A
#
# COMPACT_ATOMS: atom_id res chain seq x y z
N MET A 1 -29.05 -32.29 0.80
CA MET A 1 -28.61 -31.26 -0.19
C MET A 1 -27.11 -31.33 -0.47
N LEU A 2 -26.24 -31.21 0.55
CA LEU A 2 -24.77 -31.25 0.39
C LEU A 2 -24.23 -32.53 -0.29
N GLN A 3 -24.76 -33.70 0.03
CA GLN A 3 -24.36 -34.96 -0.63
C GLN A 3 -24.63 -34.97 -2.15
N ARG A 4 -25.74 -34.37 -2.59
CA ARG A 4 -26.07 -34.25 -4.03
C ARG A 4 -25.12 -33.28 -4.73
N LEU A 5 -24.75 -32.19 -4.07
CA LEU A 5 -23.75 -31.23 -4.55
C LEU A 5 -22.38 -31.90 -4.71
N ALA A 6 -21.90 -32.58 -3.66
CA ALA A 6 -20.61 -33.27 -3.65
C ALA A 6 -20.53 -34.34 -4.75
N ARG A 7 -21.59 -35.15 -4.92
CA ARG A 7 -21.65 -36.16 -5.99
C ARG A 7 -21.60 -35.55 -7.39
N THR A 8 -22.28 -34.41 -7.57
CA THR A 8 -22.26 -33.67 -8.84
C THR A 8 -20.88 -33.08 -9.13
N MET A 9 -20.26 -32.46 -8.12
CA MET A 9 -18.91 -31.92 -8.22
C MET A 9 -17.89 -33.00 -8.55
N TYR A 10 -17.97 -34.16 -7.89
CA TYR A 10 -17.07 -35.29 -8.15
C TYR A 10 -17.22 -35.83 -9.57
N ARG A 11 -18.48 -36.09 -10.02
CA ARG A 11 -18.75 -36.58 -11.38
C ARG A 11 -18.30 -35.59 -12.46
N ARG A 12 -18.35 -34.29 -12.19
CA ARG A 12 -18.00 -33.22 -13.15
C ARG A 12 -16.72 -32.49 -12.77
N ARG A 13 -15.81 -33.12 -12.03
CA ARG A 13 -14.61 -32.48 -11.43
C ARG A 13 -13.80 -31.61 -12.40
N ARG A 14 -13.60 -32.07 -13.64
CA ARG A 14 -12.88 -31.31 -14.68
C ARG A 14 -13.61 -30.02 -15.07
N ARG A 15 -14.94 -30.09 -15.24
CA ARG A 15 -15.76 -28.91 -15.55
C ARG A 15 -15.78 -27.92 -14.39
N VAL A 16 -15.85 -28.42 -13.15
CA VAL A 16 -15.80 -27.56 -11.96
C VAL A 16 -14.49 -26.78 -11.91
N VAL A 17 -13.35 -27.44 -12.12
CA VAL A 17 -12.04 -26.78 -12.16
C VAL A 17 -11.96 -25.75 -13.28
N ILE A 18 -12.40 -26.11 -14.50
CA ILE A 18 -12.40 -25.19 -15.65
C ILE A 18 -13.26 -23.96 -15.37
N VAL A 19 -14.45 -24.13 -14.78
CA VAL A 19 -15.34 -23.01 -14.43
C VAL A 19 -14.67 -22.10 -13.42
N TRP A 20 -14.03 -22.63 -12.38
CA TRP A 20 -13.32 -21.79 -11.40
C TRP A 20 -12.14 -21.04 -11.99
N ILE A 21 -11.37 -21.68 -12.89
CA ILE A 21 -10.31 -21.01 -13.63
C ILE A 21 -10.89 -19.89 -14.51
N ALA A 22 -12.00 -20.16 -15.21
CA ALA A 22 -12.67 -19.15 -16.04
C ALA A 22 -13.23 -17.99 -15.21
N VAL A 23 -13.75 -18.26 -14.00
CA VAL A 23 -14.18 -17.22 -13.06
C VAL A 23 -13.01 -16.37 -12.60
N LEU A 24 -11.88 -16.99 -12.22
CA LEU A 24 -10.67 -16.26 -11.83
C LEU A 24 -10.19 -15.35 -12.97
N ILE A 25 -10.04 -15.90 -14.17
CA ILE A 25 -9.58 -15.13 -15.35
C ILE A 25 -10.60 -14.02 -15.70
N GLY A 26 -11.89 -14.34 -15.68
CA GLY A 26 -12.96 -13.39 -16.00
C GLY A 26 -13.02 -12.24 -15.02
N THR A 27 -12.96 -12.51 -13.72
CA THR A 27 -12.92 -11.46 -12.69
C THR A 27 -11.67 -10.59 -12.80
N PHE A 28 -10.51 -11.16 -13.06
CA PHE A 28 -9.29 -10.37 -13.32
C PHE A 28 -9.40 -9.53 -14.60
N ALA A 29 -9.94 -10.08 -15.69
CA ALA A 29 -10.12 -9.33 -16.93
C ALA A 29 -11.07 -8.14 -16.73
N ILE A 30 -12.18 -8.35 -16.02
CA ILE A 30 -13.13 -7.28 -15.67
C ILE A 30 -12.46 -6.25 -14.76
N ALA A 31 -11.73 -6.68 -13.72
CA ALA A 31 -11.03 -5.78 -12.81
C ALA A 31 -10.02 -4.89 -13.54
N ASN A 32 -9.23 -5.46 -14.46
CA ASN A 32 -8.26 -4.71 -15.26
C ASN A 32 -8.94 -3.75 -16.24
N ALA A 33 -10.03 -4.17 -16.89
CA ALA A 33 -10.78 -3.33 -17.81
C ALA A 33 -11.52 -2.18 -17.11
N ALA A 34 -12.01 -2.41 -15.90
CA ALA A 34 -12.72 -1.40 -15.11
C ALA A 34 -11.81 -0.27 -14.61
N GLY A 35 -10.50 -0.53 -14.47
CA GLY A 35 -9.55 0.45 -13.96
C GLY A 35 -9.87 0.87 -12.52
N GLY A 36 -9.65 2.16 -12.23
CA GLY A 36 -9.88 2.76 -10.91
C GLY A 36 -8.63 2.88 -10.05
N ALA A 37 -8.67 3.80 -9.10
CA ALA A 37 -7.68 3.92 -8.04
C ALA A 37 -8.37 3.58 -6.70
N PHE A 38 -7.60 3.07 -5.75
CA PHE A 38 -8.12 3.03 -4.39
C PHE A 38 -8.21 4.45 -3.85
N HIS A 39 -9.36 4.78 -3.27
CA HIS A 39 -9.63 6.08 -2.68
C HIS A 39 -9.81 5.88 -1.19
N THR A 40 -8.72 5.98 -0.43
CA THR A 40 -8.79 6.08 1.02
C THR A 40 -9.32 7.46 1.42
N ASN A 41 -10.65 7.61 1.38
CA ASN A 41 -11.32 8.72 2.04
C ASN A 41 -11.41 8.38 3.54
N PHE A 42 -10.51 8.91 4.36
CA PHE A 42 -10.76 9.04 5.80
C PHE A 42 -11.79 10.15 6.09
N LYS A 43 -12.86 10.21 5.29
CA LYS A 43 -13.98 11.12 5.55
C LYS A 43 -14.88 10.43 6.56
N LEU A 44 -15.01 11.03 7.73
CA LEU A 44 -16.03 10.71 8.72
C LEU A 44 -17.12 11.78 8.59
N PRO A 45 -18.15 11.57 7.75
CA PRO A 45 -19.18 12.57 7.51
C PRO A 45 -19.88 12.90 8.83
N GLY A 46 -19.99 14.19 9.14
CA GLY A 46 -20.59 14.66 10.40
C GLY A 46 -19.62 14.75 11.59
N SER A 47 -18.34 14.41 11.43
CA SER A 47 -17.32 14.69 12.46
C SER A 47 -16.86 16.14 12.43
N GLU A 48 -16.54 16.69 13.61
CA GLU A 48 -15.96 18.05 13.73
C GLU A 48 -14.61 18.16 13.00
N SER A 49 -13.80 17.10 13.03
CA SER A 49 -12.54 17.02 12.28
C SER A 49 -12.76 17.17 10.77
N GLN A 50 -13.79 16.52 10.21
CA GLN A 50 -14.13 16.67 8.80
C GLN A 50 -14.59 18.10 8.47
N ALA A 51 -15.35 18.74 9.37
CA ALA A 51 -15.76 20.13 9.20
C ALA A 51 -14.56 21.09 9.17
N ALA A 52 -13.53 20.83 10.01
CA ALA A 52 -12.29 21.59 9.99
C ALA A 52 -11.50 21.42 8.67
N PHE A 53 -11.41 20.18 8.15
CA PHE A 53 -10.78 19.94 6.84
C PHE A 53 -11.54 20.62 5.69
N ASP A 54 -12.87 20.58 5.72
CA ASP A 54 -13.71 21.23 4.72
C ASP A 54 -13.57 22.75 4.78
N LEU A 55 -13.43 23.32 5.98
CA LEU A 55 -13.13 24.74 6.18
C LEU A 55 -11.78 25.12 5.56
N LEU A 56 -10.72 24.35 5.81
CA LEU A 56 -9.41 24.57 5.17
C LEU A 56 -9.50 24.53 3.64
N LYS A 57 -10.26 23.58 3.08
CA LYS A 57 -10.48 23.46 1.62
C LYS A 57 -11.20 24.68 1.02
N ARG A 58 -12.20 25.23 1.74
CA ARG A 58 -12.99 26.41 1.30
C ARG A 58 -12.22 27.72 1.48
N SER A 59 -11.40 27.82 2.52
CA SER A 59 -10.57 29.00 2.82
C SER A 59 -9.28 29.09 2.00
N GLY A 60 -9.07 28.20 1.02
CA GLY A 60 -7.92 28.23 0.11
C GLY A 60 -6.70 27.45 0.57
N PHE A 61 -6.71 26.85 1.77
CA PHE A 61 -5.59 26.08 2.33
C PHE A 61 -5.62 24.60 1.91
N ARG A 62 -5.90 24.33 0.63
CA ARG A 62 -6.06 22.95 0.12
C ARG A 62 -4.80 22.09 0.29
N GLU A 63 -3.63 22.69 0.31
CA GLU A 63 -2.35 22.00 0.48
C GLU A 63 -2.12 21.48 1.90
N ARG A 64 -2.81 22.04 2.90
CA ARG A 64 -2.71 21.64 4.32
C ARG A 64 -3.77 20.62 4.74
N THR A 65 -4.38 19.93 3.77
CA THR A 65 -5.49 19.00 4.01
C THR A 65 -5.06 17.53 4.04
N GLY A 66 -3.81 17.24 3.71
CA GLY A 66 -3.27 15.90 3.67
C GLY A 66 -2.09 15.73 4.63
N VAL A 67 -0.98 15.20 4.12
CA VAL A 67 0.22 14.91 4.91
C VAL A 67 1.18 16.09 4.93
N GLN A 68 1.72 16.35 6.12
CA GLN A 68 2.84 17.26 6.32
C GLN A 68 4.15 16.44 6.34
N ALA A 69 5.10 16.85 5.51
CA ALA A 69 6.42 16.26 5.38
C ALA A 69 7.50 17.33 5.64
N GLN A 70 8.74 16.88 5.86
CA GLN A 70 9.88 17.74 6.14
C GLN A 70 11.04 17.42 5.21
N ILE A 71 11.70 18.46 4.71
CA ILE A 71 13.03 18.37 4.09
C ILE A 71 13.99 19.01 5.06
N VAL A 72 14.79 18.19 5.74
CA VAL A 72 15.80 18.62 6.70
C VAL A 72 17.14 18.69 5.98
N PHE A 73 17.92 19.73 6.22
CA PHE A 73 19.26 19.81 5.69
C PHE A 73 20.25 20.31 6.74
N ASP A 74 21.41 19.66 6.78
CA ASP A 74 22.57 20.02 7.58
C ASP A 74 23.66 20.55 6.64
N ALA A 75 24.17 21.74 6.92
CA ALA A 75 25.24 22.39 6.18
C ALA A 75 26.39 22.78 7.13
N LYS A 76 27.55 22.15 6.95
CA LYS A 76 28.76 22.44 7.76
C LYS A 76 29.21 23.90 7.68
N GLN A 77 29.06 24.50 6.51
CA GLN A 77 29.36 25.91 6.23
C GLN A 77 28.27 26.89 6.72
N GLY A 78 27.15 26.38 7.24
CA GLY A 78 25.99 27.17 7.66
C GLY A 78 24.88 27.18 6.62
N VAL A 79 23.62 27.27 7.07
CA VAL A 79 22.44 27.27 6.20
C VAL A 79 22.26 28.57 5.43
N ASP A 80 22.81 29.68 5.93
CA ASP A 80 22.75 30.99 5.29
C ASP A 80 23.87 31.22 4.25
N ASP A 81 24.77 30.26 4.08
CA ASP A 81 25.75 30.31 3.01
C ASP A 81 25.06 30.45 1.65
N SER A 82 25.58 31.34 0.80
CA SER A 82 24.94 31.70 -0.46
C SER A 82 24.80 30.52 -1.42
N ALA A 83 25.76 29.57 -1.43
CA ALA A 83 25.71 28.39 -2.29
C ALA A 83 24.71 27.37 -1.74
N VAL A 84 24.68 27.16 -0.41
CA VAL A 84 23.70 26.29 0.27
C VAL A 84 22.29 26.80 0.03
N ARG A 85 22.04 28.07 0.36
CA ARG A 85 20.73 28.71 0.21
C ARG A 85 20.24 28.64 -1.23
N ALA A 86 21.08 28.98 -2.20
CA ALA A 86 20.68 28.95 -3.61
C ALA A 86 20.37 27.52 -4.11
N ALA A 87 21.08 26.50 -3.62
CA ALA A 87 20.82 25.12 -3.98
C ALA A 87 19.51 24.59 -3.36
N VAL A 88 19.28 24.91 -2.09
CA VAL A 88 18.11 24.47 -1.32
C VAL A 88 16.84 25.23 -1.74
N GLU A 89 16.90 26.53 -2.00
CA GLU A 89 15.77 27.27 -2.59
C GLU A 89 15.41 26.75 -3.99
N ARG A 90 16.40 26.37 -4.80
CA ARG A 90 16.15 25.71 -6.09
C ARG A 90 15.44 24.36 -5.91
N LEU A 91 15.83 23.57 -4.91
CA LEU A 91 15.11 22.34 -4.56
C LEU A 91 13.64 22.64 -4.24
N PHE A 92 13.37 23.60 -3.35
CA PHE A 92 12.00 23.95 -2.95
C PHE A 92 11.15 24.46 -4.11
N GLN A 93 11.72 25.30 -4.98
CA GLN A 93 11.04 25.76 -6.19
C GLN A 93 10.71 24.62 -7.15
N ARG A 94 11.61 23.64 -7.29
CA ARG A 94 11.35 22.46 -8.12
C ARG A 94 10.29 21.57 -7.52
N VAL A 95 10.31 21.33 -6.20
CA VAL A 95 9.24 20.60 -5.51
C VAL A 95 7.89 21.29 -5.74
N GLY A 96 7.81 22.60 -5.54
CA GLY A 96 6.58 23.38 -5.78
C GLY A 96 6.08 23.39 -7.23
N ARG A 97 6.95 23.16 -8.22
CA ARG A 97 6.60 23.13 -9.65
C ARG A 97 6.31 21.73 -10.19
N GLU A 98 7.10 20.74 -9.78
CA GLU A 98 7.08 19.38 -10.33
C GLU A 98 6.10 18.46 -9.57
N VAL A 99 5.84 18.74 -8.28
CA VAL A 99 4.91 17.95 -7.47
C VAL A 99 3.54 18.63 -7.46
N THR A 100 2.51 17.90 -7.88
CA THR A 100 1.16 18.45 -7.97
C THR A 100 0.54 18.66 -6.58
N ARG A 101 -0.13 19.80 -6.39
CA ARG A 101 -0.86 20.18 -5.15
C ARG A 101 0.00 20.09 -3.89
N VAL A 102 1.17 20.71 -3.92
CA VAL A 102 2.11 20.80 -2.80
C VAL A 102 2.32 22.27 -2.41
N GLY A 103 2.41 22.53 -1.11
CA GLY A 103 2.87 23.80 -0.56
C GLY A 103 4.22 23.60 0.12
N VAL A 104 5.19 24.47 -0.12
CA VAL A 104 6.50 24.41 0.56
C VAL A 104 6.70 25.67 1.37
N VAL A 105 6.85 25.53 2.69
CA VAL A 105 7.25 26.62 3.58
C VAL A 105 8.76 26.54 3.74
N SER A 106 9.46 27.51 3.16
CA SER A 106 10.91 27.58 3.22
C SER A 106 11.38 28.18 4.55
N PRO A 107 12.48 27.69 5.16
CA PRO A 107 13.08 28.30 6.34
C PRO A 107 13.54 29.75 6.11
N TYR A 108 13.76 30.14 4.85
CA TYR A 108 14.16 31.51 4.48
C TYR A 108 12.97 32.43 4.22
N SER A 109 11.74 31.91 4.28
CA SER A 109 10.52 32.72 4.17
C SER A 109 10.14 33.31 5.54
N PRO A 110 9.36 34.40 5.60
CA PRO A 110 8.87 34.95 6.86
C PRO A 110 8.09 33.92 7.70
N GLU A 111 7.35 33.03 7.04
CA GLU A 111 6.56 31.96 7.67
C GLU A 111 7.45 30.88 8.29
N GLY A 112 8.59 30.58 7.66
CA GLY A 112 9.54 29.56 8.09
C GLY A 112 10.72 30.09 8.91
N ALA A 113 10.73 31.37 9.31
CA ALA A 113 11.87 32.00 9.98
C ALA A 113 12.32 31.29 11.28
N ARG A 114 11.44 30.50 11.91
CA ARG A 114 11.74 29.68 13.11
C ARG A 114 12.21 28.25 12.80
N GLN A 115 12.39 27.91 11.53
CA GLN A 115 12.77 26.58 11.07
C GLN A 115 14.30 26.42 10.91
N ILE A 116 15.07 27.47 11.23
CA ILE A 116 16.53 27.44 11.31
C ILE A 116 16.91 27.19 12.78
N GLY A 117 17.71 26.15 13.03
CA GLY A 117 18.17 25.81 14.37
C GLY A 117 19.10 26.88 14.94
N HIS A 118 19.17 26.99 16.27
CA HIS A 118 20.01 27.98 16.97
C HIS A 118 21.50 27.95 16.56
N GLY A 119 22.00 26.79 16.12
CA GLY A 119 23.38 26.65 15.63
C GLY A 119 23.60 27.09 14.19
N GLY A 120 22.57 27.46 13.43
CA GLY A 120 22.70 27.93 12.04
C GLY A 120 23.21 26.88 11.03
N HIS A 121 23.40 25.63 11.46
CA HIS A 121 23.89 24.54 10.61
C HIS A 121 22.78 23.59 10.15
N ILE A 122 21.66 23.53 10.87
CA ILE A 122 20.52 22.67 10.54
C ILE A 122 19.30 23.54 10.32
N ALA A 123 18.58 23.28 9.24
CA ALA A 123 17.27 23.87 8.99
C ALA A 123 16.35 22.84 8.34
N TYR A 124 15.04 23.08 8.41
CA TYR A 124 14.05 22.26 7.73
C TYR A 124 13.07 23.11 6.95
N ALA A 125 12.57 22.60 5.84
CA ALA A 125 11.40 23.12 5.16
C ALA A 125 10.21 22.20 5.39
N GLU A 126 9.03 22.80 5.53
CA GLU A 126 7.77 22.08 5.64
C GLU A 126 7.16 21.88 4.26
N VAL A 127 6.81 20.65 3.92
CA VAL A 127 6.21 20.26 2.66
C VAL A 127 4.80 19.76 2.93
N ASN A 128 3.81 20.58 2.60
CA ASN A 128 2.39 20.32 2.78
C ASN A 128 1.81 19.69 1.52
N LEU A 129 1.39 18.43 1.62
CA LEU A 129 0.78 17.71 0.51
C LEU A 129 -0.72 17.69 0.70
N ALA A 130 -1.45 18.21 -0.29
CA ALA A 130 -2.90 18.13 -0.28
C ALA A 130 -3.39 16.68 -0.26
N ASP A 131 -4.57 16.47 0.32
CA ASP A 131 -5.27 15.18 0.44
C ASP A 131 -5.33 14.37 -0.88
N ARG A 132 -4.82 13.14 -0.87
CA ARG A 132 -4.65 12.28 -2.06
C ARG A 132 -4.65 10.79 -1.66
N SER A 133 -4.66 9.88 -2.64
CA SER A 133 -4.53 8.43 -2.38
C SER A 133 -3.13 8.09 -1.87
N GLN A 134 -2.98 6.92 -1.23
CA GLN A 134 -1.68 6.42 -0.77
C GLN A 134 -0.67 6.31 -1.92
N GLU A 135 -1.10 5.84 -3.11
CA GLU A 135 -0.26 5.82 -4.32
C GLU A 135 0.17 7.23 -4.73
N GLY A 136 -0.73 8.22 -4.62
CA GLY A 136 -0.42 9.61 -4.89
C GLY A 136 0.57 10.23 -3.88
N TYR A 137 0.52 9.81 -2.61
CA TYR A 137 1.53 10.19 -1.61
C TYR A 137 2.87 9.53 -1.91
N LYS A 138 2.89 8.24 -2.25
CA LYS A 138 4.11 7.52 -2.61
C LYS A 138 4.78 8.15 -3.83
N HIS A 139 4.04 8.38 -4.90
CA HIS A 139 4.57 9.02 -6.11
C HIS A 139 5.15 10.41 -5.83
N ALA A 140 4.46 11.21 -4.98
CA ALA A 140 4.98 12.51 -4.58
C ALA A 140 6.24 12.38 -3.71
N GLY A 141 6.29 11.40 -2.80
CA GLY A 141 7.46 11.04 -2.01
C GLY A 141 8.65 10.70 -2.90
N ASP A 142 8.47 9.77 -3.83
CA ASP A 142 9.49 9.32 -4.80
C ASP A 142 10.02 10.50 -5.64
N GLN A 143 9.12 11.40 -6.08
CA GLN A 143 9.52 12.61 -6.81
C GLN A 143 10.35 13.56 -5.94
N ILE A 144 9.91 13.84 -4.71
CA ILE A 144 10.64 14.72 -3.78
C ILE A 144 12.00 14.11 -3.45
N GLU A 145 12.07 12.80 -3.25
CA GLU A 145 13.32 12.07 -2.99
C GLU A 145 14.28 12.16 -4.18
N ALA A 146 13.79 11.92 -5.39
CA ALA A 146 14.57 12.08 -6.61
C ALA A 146 15.05 13.53 -6.84
N LEU A 147 14.32 14.52 -6.35
CA LEU A 147 14.71 15.94 -6.39
C LEU A 147 15.78 16.25 -5.34
N ALA A 148 15.58 15.79 -4.11
CA ALA A 148 16.50 15.98 -2.99
C ALA A 148 17.86 15.32 -3.29
N GLY A 149 17.84 14.11 -3.85
CA GLY A 149 19.05 13.38 -4.25
C GLY A 149 19.87 14.04 -5.36
N ARG A 150 19.36 15.09 -6.02
CA ARG A 150 20.13 15.88 -7.01
C ARG A 150 20.88 17.05 -6.39
N VAL A 151 20.61 17.40 -5.13
CA VAL A 151 21.30 18.48 -4.43
C VAL A 151 22.68 17.98 -4.00
N HIS A 152 23.70 18.35 -4.78
CA HIS A 152 25.09 18.05 -4.47
C HIS A 152 25.81 19.35 -4.13
N VAL A 153 25.92 19.65 -2.84
CA VAL A 153 26.75 20.74 -2.32
C VAL A 153 27.69 20.12 -1.29
N SER A 154 29.00 20.36 -1.44
CA SER A 154 29.99 19.84 -0.50
C SER A 154 29.66 20.29 0.92
N GLY A 155 29.62 19.34 1.87
CA GLY A 155 29.30 19.63 3.27
C GLY A 155 27.82 19.76 3.58
N VAL A 156 26.92 19.57 2.61
CA VAL A 156 25.46 19.57 2.82
C VAL A 156 24.92 18.15 2.78
N HIS A 157 24.11 17.79 3.79
CA HIS A 157 23.37 16.54 3.84
C HIS A 157 21.88 16.85 3.89
N VAL A 158 21.11 16.28 2.96
CA VAL A 158 19.66 16.43 2.92
C VAL A 158 19.02 15.13 3.39
N ALA A 159 18.10 15.23 4.34
CA ALA A 159 17.30 14.15 4.87
C ALA A 159 15.81 14.48 4.70
N LEU A 160 14.99 13.45 4.55
CA LEU A 160 13.55 13.57 4.37
C LEU A 160 12.84 12.98 5.58
N GLY A 161 11.88 13.72 6.13
CA GLY A 161 11.13 13.35 7.32
C GLY A 161 9.64 13.24 7.05
N SER A 162 9.11 12.03 7.02
CA SER A 162 7.69 11.64 7.17
C SER A 162 7.50 10.19 6.73
N ASP A 163 6.37 9.58 7.07
CA ASP A 163 6.03 8.22 6.69
C ASP A 163 5.91 8.02 5.17
N ILE A 164 5.70 9.08 4.37
CA ILE A 164 5.61 8.94 2.90
C ILE A 164 6.97 8.65 2.25
N PHE A 165 8.07 8.95 2.95
CA PHE A 165 9.44 8.63 2.52
C PHE A 165 9.93 7.31 3.13
N ALA A 166 9.14 6.71 4.03
CA ALA A 166 9.48 5.41 4.57
C ALA A 166 9.42 4.40 3.42
N HIS A 167 10.57 3.77 3.15
CA HIS A 167 10.68 2.65 2.24
C HIS A 167 10.00 1.44 2.88
N THR A 168 8.67 1.44 2.82
CA THR A 168 7.88 0.28 3.17
C THR A 168 8.14 -0.70 2.06
N ASN A 169 8.96 -1.74 2.31
CA ASN A 169 9.19 -2.80 1.33
C ASN A 169 7.82 -3.30 0.88
N PRO A 170 7.44 -3.10 -0.40
CA PRO A 170 6.17 -3.62 -0.89
C PRO A 170 6.20 -5.12 -0.64
N GLY A 171 5.23 -5.60 0.15
CA GLY A 171 5.17 -6.96 0.67
C GLY A 171 5.48 -7.98 -0.43
N GLY A 172 6.61 -8.67 -0.27
CA GLY A 172 7.05 -9.66 -1.25
C GLY A 172 8.06 -10.61 -0.64
N ALA A 173 9.15 -10.07 -0.06
CA ALA A 173 10.13 -10.89 0.64
C ALA A 173 9.52 -11.56 1.89
N SER A 174 8.87 -10.78 2.76
CA SER A 174 8.25 -11.32 3.98
C SER A 174 7.08 -12.25 3.71
N GLU A 175 6.31 -12.01 2.64
CA GLU A 175 5.21 -12.87 2.22
C GLU A 175 5.73 -14.21 1.68
N ALA A 176 6.78 -14.19 0.86
CA ALA A 176 7.42 -15.41 0.36
C ALA A 176 7.96 -16.27 1.51
N VAL A 177 8.56 -15.64 2.53
CA VAL A 177 9.01 -16.35 3.74
C VAL A 177 7.84 -16.99 4.47
N GLY A 178 6.71 -16.29 4.63
CA GLY A 178 5.49 -16.83 5.23
C GLY A 178 4.92 -18.03 4.46
N VAL A 179 4.84 -17.93 3.12
CA VAL A 179 4.37 -19.02 2.26
C VAL A 179 5.31 -20.22 2.32
N LEU A 180 6.63 -20.01 2.30
CA LEU A 180 7.62 -21.07 2.45
C LEU A 180 7.53 -21.77 3.81
N ALA A 181 7.35 -21.00 4.88
CA ALA A 181 7.14 -21.54 6.22
C ALA A 181 5.85 -22.37 6.29
N ALA A 182 4.75 -21.87 5.72
CA ALA A 182 3.49 -22.62 5.62
C ALA A 182 3.66 -23.92 4.82
N MET A 183 4.35 -23.87 3.68
CA MET A 183 4.69 -25.07 2.89
C MET A 183 5.45 -26.10 3.73
N ALA A 184 6.47 -25.69 4.47
CA ALA A 184 7.25 -26.59 5.32
C ALA A 184 6.39 -27.24 6.41
N ILE A 185 5.57 -26.46 7.12
CA ILE A 185 4.66 -26.96 8.16
C ILE A 185 3.66 -27.95 7.57
N LEU A 186 3.04 -27.59 6.44
CA LEU A 186 2.04 -28.41 5.77
C LEU A 186 2.66 -29.71 5.20
N LEU A 187 3.89 -29.65 4.70
CA LEU A 187 4.61 -30.83 4.23
C LEU A 187 4.87 -31.81 5.37
N VAL A 188 5.29 -31.32 6.53
CA VAL A 188 5.48 -32.14 7.74
C VAL A 188 4.15 -32.71 8.22
N ALA A 189 3.07 -31.92 8.24
CA ALA A 189 1.75 -32.35 8.71
C ALA A 189 1.15 -33.46 7.83
N PHE A 190 1.29 -33.36 6.50
CA PHE A 190 0.66 -34.31 5.58
C PHE A 190 1.57 -35.40 5.03
N GLY A 191 2.90 -35.22 5.11
CA GLY A 191 3.90 -36.14 4.58
C GLY A 191 3.86 -36.31 3.06
N SER A 192 3.21 -35.39 2.32
CA SER A 192 3.04 -35.49 0.86
C SER A 192 2.95 -34.11 0.22
N LEU A 193 3.75 -33.90 -0.82
CA LEU A 193 3.81 -32.65 -1.58
C LEU A 193 2.45 -32.27 -2.20
N LEU A 194 1.69 -33.27 -2.64
CA LEU A 194 0.40 -33.06 -3.30
C LEU A 194 -0.70 -32.68 -2.28
N ALA A 195 -0.65 -33.26 -1.09
CA ALA A 195 -1.58 -32.95 0.01
C ALA A 195 -1.30 -31.56 0.61
N MET A 196 -0.05 -31.11 0.59
CA MET A 196 0.36 -29.75 0.96
C MET A 196 -0.02 -28.72 -0.13
N GLY A 197 0.18 -29.05 -1.41
CA GLY A 197 -0.04 -28.12 -2.51
C GLY A 197 -1.51 -27.75 -2.72
N LEU A 198 -2.43 -28.69 -2.49
CA LEU A 198 -3.88 -28.47 -2.66
C LEU A 198 -4.42 -27.31 -1.79
N PRO A 199 -4.18 -27.28 -0.46
CA PRO A 199 -4.58 -26.16 0.38
C PRO A 199 -4.02 -24.81 -0.06
N ILE A 200 -2.73 -24.75 -0.37
CA ILE A 200 -2.07 -23.51 -0.78
C ILE A 200 -2.65 -23.00 -2.09
N MET A 201 -2.76 -23.86 -3.10
CA MET A 201 -3.36 -23.48 -4.39
C MET A 201 -4.78 -22.99 -4.22
N THR A 202 -5.59 -23.65 -3.38
CA THR A 202 -6.98 -23.25 -3.13
C THR A 202 -7.05 -21.88 -2.44
N ALA A 203 -6.19 -21.63 -1.45
CA ALA A 203 -6.09 -20.34 -0.78
C ALA A 203 -5.68 -19.23 -1.75
N LEU A 204 -4.66 -19.46 -2.59
CA LEU A 204 -4.22 -18.50 -3.61
C LEU A 204 -5.32 -18.19 -4.64
N PHE A 205 -6.08 -19.19 -5.09
CA PHE A 205 -7.25 -18.97 -5.95
C PHE A 205 -8.32 -18.12 -5.28
N GLY A 206 -8.59 -18.38 -3.99
CA GLY A 206 -9.52 -17.60 -3.18
C GLY A 206 -9.09 -16.15 -3.03
N ILE A 207 -7.82 -15.92 -2.67
CA ILE A 207 -7.22 -14.58 -2.55
C ILE A 207 -7.26 -13.85 -3.88
N GLY A 208 -6.86 -14.50 -4.98
CA GLY A 208 -6.87 -13.90 -6.31
C GLY A 208 -8.27 -13.48 -6.74
N THR A 209 -9.26 -14.34 -6.55
CA THR A 209 -10.66 -14.02 -6.90
C THR A 209 -11.22 -12.92 -5.99
N GLY A 210 -10.93 -12.97 -4.68
CA GLY A 210 -11.36 -11.96 -3.72
C GLY A 210 -10.73 -10.58 -3.99
N ALA A 211 -9.44 -10.55 -4.31
CA ALA A 211 -8.72 -9.36 -4.72
C ALA A 211 -9.33 -8.76 -6.00
N ALA A 212 -9.59 -9.59 -7.02
CA ALA A 212 -10.23 -9.13 -8.26
C ALA A 212 -11.63 -8.56 -7.99
N LEU A 213 -12.42 -9.18 -7.11
CA LEU A 213 -13.72 -8.65 -6.70
C LEU A 213 -13.60 -7.30 -6.00
N VAL A 214 -12.63 -7.13 -5.09
CA VAL A 214 -12.35 -5.83 -4.45
C VAL A 214 -11.98 -4.77 -5.49
N LEU A 215 -11.14 -5.12 -6.47
CA LEU A 215 -10.77 -4.21 -7.56
C LEU A 215 -11.95 -3.80 -8.45
N ILE A 216 -12.97 -4.65 -8.57
CA ILE A 216 -14.21 -4.31 -9.27
C ILE A 216 -15.08 -3.40 -8.39
N VAL A 217 -15.29 -3.79 -7.13
CA VAL A 217 -16.19 -3.10 -6.18
C VAL A 217 -15.68 -1.72 -5.78
N ARG A 218 -14.36 -1.49 -5.74
CA ARG A 218 -13.79 -0.17 -5.42
C ARG A 218 -14.26 0.95 -6.37
N ASN A 219 -14.71 0.61 -7.57
CA ASN A 219 -15.22 1.59 -8.54
C ASN A 219 -16.62 2.11 -8.18
N VAL A 220 -17.35 1.40 -7.31
CA VAL A 220 -18.70 1.75 -6.88
C VAL A 220 -18.78 2.09 -5.39
N VAL A 221 -17.80 1.65 -4.58
CA VAL A 221 -17.73 1.89 -3.14
C VAL A 221 -16.32 2.35 -2.77
N ASP A 222 -16.21 3.46 -2.04
CA ASP A 222 -14.95 3.93 -1.45
C ASP A 222 -14.37 2.83 -0.53
N MET A 223 -13.26 2.24 -0.95
CA MET A 223 -12.56 1.19 -0.21
C MET A 223 -11.20 1.69 0.27
N PRO A 224 -10.86 1.53 1.56
CA PRO A 224 -9.53 1.85 2.06
C PRO A 224 -8.44 0.98 1.45
N ASP A 225 -7.23 1.53 1.32
CA ASP A 225 -6.07 0.83 0.73
C ASP A 225 -5.69 -0.46 1.50
N PHE A 226 -5.90 -0.49 2.82
CA PHE A 226 -5.65 -1.68 3.64
C PHE A 226 -6.61 -2.84 3.37
N THR A 227 -7.68 -2.63 2.59
CA THR A 227 -8.63 -3.69 2.22
C THR A 227 -7.92 -4.84 1.52
N MET A 228 -6.94 -4.55 0.66
CA MET A 228 -6.16 -5.58 -0.02
C MET A 228 -5.32 -6.41 0.96
N ALA A 229 -4.71 -5.75 1.95
CA ALA A 229 -3.98 -6.44 3.02
C ALA A 229 -4.93 -7.31 3.87
N ALA A 230 -6.15 -6.82 4.15
CA ALA A 230 -7.17 -7.59 4.86
C ALA A 230 -7.64 -8.82 4.06
N VAL A 231 -7.85 -8.68 2.74
CA VAL A 231 -8.18 -9.80 1.84
C VAL A 231 -7.07 -10.85 1.85
N ALA A 232 -5.81 -10.43 1.77
CA ALA A 232 -4.67 -11.35 1.83
C ALA A 232 -4.60 -12.06 3.19
N MET A 233 -4.66 -11.32 4.30
CA MET A 233 -4.54 -11.86 5.65
C MET A 233 -5.66 -12.88 5.96
N VAL A 234 -6.91 -12.49 5.71
CA VAL A 234 -8.07 -13.37 5.93
C VAL A 234 -8.08 -14.51 4.92
N GLY A 235 -7.78 -14.23 3.65
CA GLY A 235 -7.82 -15.20 2.57
C GLY A 235 -6.77 -16.32 2.73
N ILE A 236 -5.56 -16.00 3.20
CA ILE A 236 -4.54 -17.00 3.52
C ILE A 236 -5.00 -17.88 4.67
N GLY A 237 -5.34 -17.29 5.82
CA GLY A 237 -5.70 -18.05 7.03
C GLY A 237 -6.93 -18.93 6.80
N VAL A 238 -8.05 -18.30 6.43
CA VAL A 238 -9.33 -18.99 6.24
C VAL A 238 -9.28 -19.94 5.03
N GLY A 239 -8.62 -19.55 3.95
CA GLY A 239 -8.51 -20.37 2.74
C GLY A 239 -7.70 -21.65 2.96
N ILE A 240 -6.57 -21.55 3.67
CA ILE A 240 -5.77 -22.72 4.05
C ILE A 240 -6.59 -23.60 4.99
N ASP A 241 -7.14 -23.06 6.08
CA ASP A 241 -7.85 -23.83 7.11
C ASP A 241 -9.01 -24.67 6.54
N TYR A 242 -9.85 -24.08 5.68
CA TYR A 242 -10.95 -24.82 5.06
C TYR A 242 -10.46 -25.93 4.12
N ALA A 243 -9.40 -25.65 3.35
CA ALA A 243 -8.84 -26.65 2.47
C ALA A 243 -8.18 -27.79 3.27
N LEU A 244 -7.51 -27.48 4.38
CA LEU A 244 -6.96 -28.48 5.31
C LEU A 244 -8.05 -29.37 5.88
N PHE A 245 -9.16 -28.80 6.34
CA PHE A 245 -10.28 -29.56 6.88
C PHE A 245 -10.83 -30.56 5.84
N ILE A 246 -11.04 -30.11 4.60
CA ILE A 246 -11.55 -30.94 3.50
C ILE A 246 -10.56 -32.06 3.16
N VAL A 247 -9.27 -31.74 2.99
CA VAL A 247 -8.24 -32.71 2.63
C VAL A 247 -8.03 -33.75 3.72
N THR A 248 -8.00 -33.31 4.98
CA THR A 248 -7.84 -34.21 6.14
C THR A 248 -9.01 -35.17 6.23
N ARG A 249 -10.25 -34.66 6.14
CA ARG A 249 -11.46 -35.51 6.14
C ARG A 249 -11.51 -36.47 4.96
N TYR A 250 -11.08 -36.03 3.77
CA TYR A 250 -11.01 -36.91 2.60
C TYR A 250 -10.02 -38.07 2.81
N ARG A 251 -8.85 -37.80 3.40
CA ARG A 251 -7.85 -38.84 3.70
C ARG A 251 -8.32 -39.80 4.79
N GLU A 252 -8.97 -39.30 5.83
CA GLU A 252 -9.58 -40.14 6.87
C GLU A 252 -10.61 -41.10 6.27
N ALA A 253 -11.48 -40.60 5.39
CA ALA A 253 -12.48 -41.41 4.69
C ALA A 253 -11.84 -42.52 3.85
N LEU A 254 -10.79 -42.21 3.06
CA LEU A 254 -10.06 -43.21 2.28
C LEU A 254 -9.38 -44.28 3.17
N ARG A 255 -8.82 -43.87 4.31
CA ARG A 255 -8.21 -44.80 5.28
C ARG A 255 -9.25 -45.70 5.96
N ALA A 256 -10.47 -45.20 6.13
CA ALA A 256 -11.60 -45.94 6.68
C ALA A 256 -12.27 -46.89 5.65
N GLY A 257 -11.77 -46.97 4.42
CA GLY A 257 -12.22 -47.95 3.42
C GLY A 257 -13.31 -47.48 2.46
N LEU A 258 -13.52 -46.17 2.32
CA LEU A 258 -14.23 -45.57 1.18
C LEU A 258 -13.31 -45.44 -0.05
#